data_AF-A0A368FBG4-F1
#
_entry.id   AF-A0A368FBG4-F1
#
_cell.length_a   1.000
_cell.length_b   1.000
_cell.length_c   1.000
_cell.angle_alpha   90.00
_cell.angle_beta   90.00
_cell.angle_gamma   90.00
#
_symmetry.space_group_name_H-M   'P 1'
#
loop_
_entity.id
_entity.type
_entity.pdbx_description
1 polymer ?
#
loop_
_entity_poly.entity_id
_entity_poly.type
_entity_poly.pdbx_seq_one_letter_code
_entity_poly.pdbx_strand_id
1 'polypeptide(L)' 'MEDLPECRVRNTRPFEHIGIDYFCPISTRENDINKKVHGTIVTCTTTRLLHLVSNMATTTLLHALRRFFAPRYP' A
#
# COMPACT_ATOMS: atom_id res chain seq x y z
N MET A 1 -3.15 -4.20 34.61
CA MET A 1 -3.03 -3.94 33.16
C MET A 1 -1.56 -3.68 32.92
N GLU A 2 -0.88 -4.52 32.15
CA GLU A 2 0.47 -4.20 31.70
C GLU A 2 0.38 -3.13 30.62
N ASP A 3 1.27 -2.15 30.68
CA ASP A 3 1.39 -1.15 29.64
C ASP A 3 1.86 -1.79 28.34
N LEU A 4 1.32 -1.32 27.22
CA LEU A 4 1.74 -1.77 25.91
C LEU A 4 3.20 -1.34 25.65
N PRO A 5 3.98 -2.14 24.88
CA PRO A 5 5.31 -1.76 24.45
C PRO A 5 5.32 -0.36 23.82
N GLU A 6 6.29 0.48 24.20
CA GLU A 6 6.42 1.87 23.75
C GLU A 6 6.38 2.01 22.22
N CYS A 7 6.96 1.04 21.50
CA CYS A 7 6.95 1.00 20.04
C CYS A 7 5.54 0.90 19.41
N ARG A 8 4.52 0.47 20.17
CA ARG A 8 3.12 0.36 19.71
C ARG A 8 2.27 1.58 20.04
N VAL A 9 2.74 2.46 20.92
CA VAL A 9 1.96 3.61 21.43
C VAL A 9 2.65 4.95 21.22
N ARG A 10 3.82 4.96 20.56
CA ARG A 10 4.52 6.19 20.22
C ARG A 10 3.69 7.02 19.23
N ASN A 11 3.42 8.28 19.60
CA ASN A 11 2.82 9.25 18.69
C ASN A 11 3.77 9.53 17.53
N THR A 12 3.28 9.42 16.30
CA THR A 12 4.06 9.58 15.07
C THR A 12 3.30 10.47 14.11
N ARG A 13 4.02 11.22 13.27
CA ARG A 13 3.40 12.08 12.25
C ARG A 13 2.79 11.23 11.13
N PRO A 14 1.79 11.76 10.40
CA PRO A 14 1.33 11.12 9.18
C PRO A 14 2.48 10.80 8.23
N PHE A 15 2.47 9.58 7.69
CA PHE A 15 3.47 9.06 6.75
C PHE A 15 4.88 8.80 7.33
N GLU A 16 5.08 8.93 8.64
CA GLU A 16 6.37 8.65 9.29
C GLU A 16 6.71 7.15 9.30
N HIS A 17 5.70 6.30 9.47
CA HIS A 17 5.82 4.85 9.37
C HIS A 17 4.85 4.31 8.33
N ILE A 18 5.41 3.80 7.23
CA ILE A 18 4.68 3.23 6.11
C ILE A 18 5.07 1.75 5.97
N GLY A 19 4.07 0.88 5.87
CA GLY A 19 4.24 -0.51 5.49
C GLY A 19 3.88 -0.70 4.02
N ILE A 20 4.66 -1.52 3.32
CA ILE A 20 4.39 -1.94 1.95
C ILE A 20 4.34 -3.46 1.94
N ASP A 21 3.25 -4.02 1.41
CA ASP A 21 3.08 -5.46 1.30
C ASP A 21 2.60 -5.85 -0.11
N TYR A 22 3.06 -7.00 -0.59
CA TYR A 22 2.64 -7.57 -1.87
C TYR A 22 1.85 -8.84 -1.60
N PHE A 23 0.66 -8.93 -2.17
CA PHE A 23 -0.12 -10.15 -2.05
C PHE A 23 -0.07 -10.99 -3.33
N CYS A 24 -0.29 -12.29 -3.13
CA CYS A 24 -0.28 -13.32 -4.16
C CYS A 24 -1.23 -12.94 -5.32
N PRO A 25 -0.91 -13.30 -6.58
CA PRO A 25 -1.77 -13.01 -7.71
C PRO A 25 -3.22 -13.41 -7.48
N ILE A 26 -4.11 -12.43 -7.57
CA ILE A 26 -5.55 -12.65 -7.63
C ILE A 26 -5.96 -12.84 -9.10
N SER A 27 -6.89 -13.75 -9.35
CA SER A 27 -7.46 -13.91 -10.67
C SER A 27 -8.49 -12.81 -10.91
N THR A 28 -8.29 -11.99 -11.94
CA THR A 28 -9.26 -10.99 -12.38
C THR A 28 -9.70 -11.31 -13.80
N ARG A 29 -10.91 -10.88 -14.16
CA ARG A 29 -11.43 -11.03 -15.53
C ARG A 29 -11.37 -9.66 -16.20
N GLU A 30 -10.62 -9.57 -17.29
CA GLU A 30 -10.51 -8.37 -18.11
C GLU A 30 -10.78 -8.76 -19.56
N ASN A 31 -11.80 -8.17 -20.19
CA ASN A 31 -12.22 -8.46 -21.57
C ASN A 31 -12.41 -9.98 -21.84
N ASP A 32 -13.11 -10.66 -20.94
CA ASP A 32 -13.34 -12.13 -20.99
C ASP A 32 -12.09 -13.01 -20.89
N ILE A 33 -10.94 -12.42 -20.62
CA ILE A 33 -9.69 -13.13 -20.40
C ILE A 33 -9.38 -13.13 -18.90
N ASN A 34 -9.12 -14.32 -18.35
CA ASN A 34 -8.62 -14.45 -16.98
C ASN A 34 -7.16 -13.98 -16.94
N LYS A 35 -6.87 -12.98 -16.12
CA LYS A 35 -5.53 -12.44 -15.90
C LYS A 35 -5.16 -12.57 -14.43
N LYS A 36 -3.87 -12.84 -14.19
CA LYS A 36 -3.29 -12.80 -12.85
C LYS A 36 -2.81 -11.39 -12.57
N VAL A 37 -3.38 -10.78 -11.54
CA VAL A 37 -3.06 -9.42 -11.13
C VAL A 37 -2.43 -9.47 -9.76
N HIS A 38 -1.32 -8.77 -9.57
CA HIS A 38 -0.63 -8.71 -8.29
C HIS A 38 -0.79 -7.31 -7.74
N GLY A 39 -1.35 -7.18 -6.55
CA GLY A 39 -1.52 -5.88 -5.92
C GLY A 39 -0.45 -5.62 -4.85
N THR A 40 -0.27 -4.33 -4.57
CA THR A 40 0.51 -3.83 -3.45
C THR A 40 -0.45 -3.17 -2.47
N ILE A 41 -0.13 -3.23 -1.19
CA ILE A 41 -0.83 -2.48 -0.14
C ILE A 41 0.19 -1.52 0.44
N VAL A 42 -0.11 -0.23 0.42
CA VAL A 42 0.73 0.83 0.98
C VAL A 42 -0.03 1.49 2.12
N THR A 43 0.26 1.10 3.34
CA THR A 43 -0.46 1.56 4.55
C THR A 43 0.42 2.48 5.38
N CYS A 44 -0.14 3.55 5.92
CA CYS A 44 0.48 4.31 6.98
C CYS A 44 -0.19 3.99 8.31
N THR A 45 0.60 3.88 9.37
CA THR A 45 0.13 3.60 10.74
C THR A 45 -0.97 4.57 11.20
N THR A 46 -0.95 5.81 10.71
CA THR A 46 -1.93 6.85 11.05
C THR A 46 -3.01 7.07 9.99
N THR A 47 -2.69 6.84 8.71
CA THR A 47 -3.58 7.10 7.56
C THR A 47 -3.67 5.83 6.72
N ARG A 48 -4.65 4.97 7.02
CA ARG A 48 -4.87 3.72 6.28
C ARG A 48 -5.18 4.04 4.81
N LEU A 49 -4.24 3.76 3.91
CA LEU A 49 -4.42 3.90 2.47
C LEU A 49 -4.20 2.53 1.81
N LEU A 50 -4.86 2.29 0.67
CA LEU A 50 -4.72 1.05 -0.11
C LEU A 50 -4.52 1.44 -1.57
N HIS A 51 -3.49 0.90 -2.24
CA HIS A 51 -3.22 1.17 -3.65
C HIS A 51 -2.92 -0.11 -4.43
N LEU A 52 -3.93 -0.65 -5.11
CA LEU A 52 -3.77 -1.86 -5.93
C LEU A 52 -2.94 -1.56 -7.18
N VAL A 53 -1.89 -2.34 -7.38
CA VAL A 53 -1.06 -2.33 -8.59
C VAL A 53 -1.49 -3.51 -9.47
N SER A 54 -1.20 -3.49 -10.77
CA SER A 54 -1.61 -4.56 -11.69
C SER A 54 -0.53 -5.61 -11.96
N ASN A 55 0.74 -5.29 -11.71
CA ASN A 55 1.90 -6.13 -12.02
C ASN A 55 3.02 -5.92 -10.98
N MET A 56 3.87 -6.94 -10.77
CA MET A 56 5.02 -6.95 -9.85
C MET A 56 6.24 -6.17 -10.37
N ALA A 57 6.14 -5.52 -11.52
CA ALA A 57 7.27 -4.79 -12.09
C ALA A 57 7.64 -3.57 -11.23
N THR A 58 8.95 -3.36 -11.02
CA THR A 58 9.49 -2.24 -10.26
C THR A 58 9.00 -0.88 -10.77
N THR A 59 8.83 -0.74 -12.09
CA THR A 59 8.30 0.49 -12.70
C THR A 59 6.87 0.79 -12.26
N THR A 60 6.05 -0.24 -12.10
CA THR A 60 4.66 -0.10 -11.67
C THR A 60 4.59 0.27 -10.18
N LEU A 61 5.48 -0.27 -9.35
CA LEU A 61 5.66 0.16 -7.96
C LEU A 61 6.07 1.64 -7.87
N LEU A 62 7.08 2.05 -8.64
CA LEU A 62 7.54 3.43 -8.63
C LEU A 62 6.43 4.41 -9.04
N HIS A 63 5.59 4.03 -10.01
CA HIS A 63 4.41 4.83 -10.38
C HIS A 63 3.37 4.90 -9.26
N ALA A 64 3.12 3.80 -8.55
CA ALA A 64 2.24 3.77 -7.38
C ALA A 64 2.77 4.68 -6.26
N LEU A 65 4.07 4.60 -5.95
CA LEU A 65 4.71 5.44 -4.93
C LEU A 65 4.67 6.93 -5.30
N ARG A 66 4.89 7.27 -6.57
CA ARG A 66 4.75 8.65 -7.05
C ARG A 66 3.35 9.20 -6.82
N ARG A 67 2.31 8.41 -7.13
CA ARG A 67 0.90 8.79 -6.86
C ARG A 67 0.59 8.85 -5.37
N PHE A 68 1.27 8.06 -4.56
CA PHE A 68 1.13 8.06 -3.11
C PHE A 68 1.67 9.35 -2.48
N PHE A 69 2.87 9.78 -2.89
CA PHE A 69 3.51 11.02 -2.41
C PHE A 69 2.99 12.28 -3.09
N ALA A 70 2.29 12.16 -4.22
CA ALA A 70 1.71 13.30 -4.91
C ALA A 70 0.71 14.03 -3.99
N PRO A 71 0.78 15.36 -3.88
CA PRO A 71 -0.23 16.16 -3.20
C PRO A 71 -1.61 15.86 -3.79
N ARG A 72 -2.61 15.61 -2.93
CA ARG A 72 -4.01 15.38 -3.36
C ARG A 72 -4.87 16.65 -3.32
N TYR A 73 -4.24 17.81 -3.27
CA TYR A 73 -4.94 19.09 -3.26
C TYR A 73 -5.05 19.65 -4.68
N PRO A 74 -6.19 20.22 -5.10
CA PRO A 74 -6.34 20.90 -6.38
C PRO A 74 -5.47 22.15 -6.51
#